data_AF-A0A2K4L1S4-F1
#
_entry.id   AF-A0A2K4L1S4-F1
#
_cell.length_a   1.000
_cell.length_b   1.000
_cell.length_c   1.000
_cell.angle_alpha   90.00
_cell.angle_beta   90.00
_cell.angle_gamma   90.00
#
_symmetry.space_group_name_H-M   'P 1'
#
loop_
_entity.id
_entity.type
_entity.pdbx_description
1 polymer ?
#
loop_
_entity_poly.entity_id
_entity_poly.type
_entity_poly.pdbx_seq_one_letter_code
_entity_poly.pdbx_strand_id
1 'polypeptide(L)'
;MVSNQRQAIQLLKAGLSPILVNIQTGLSAEQILLPADVKAKVRSLVASNIPSLNDILSVPNKASDAAALLLLYTALADRAELQVDINKLVAAYEDYLREYRLVQRTGLPSPLSLDEAWVLARELRSSDQITLLNKIISSVVKGH
;
A
#
# COMPACT_ATOMS: atom_id res chain seq x y z
N MET A 1 -6.88 -22.47 -7.58
CA MET A 1 -6.35 -21.74 -8.77
C MET A 1 -7.24 -20.59 -9.24
N VAL A 2 -8.57 -20.76 -9.40
CA VAL A 2 -9.48 -19.67 -9.85
C VAL A 2 -9.52 -18.48 -8.88
N SER A 3 -9.38 -18.74 -7.57
CA SER A 3 -9.37 -17.68 -6.53
C SER A 3 -8.19 -16.71 -6.68
N ASN A 4 -6.98 -17.22 -6.91
CA ASN A 4 -5.78 -16.39 -7.00
C ASN A 4 -5.78 -15.50 -8.25
N GLN A 5 -6.35 -15.98 -9.36
CA GLN A 5 -6.54 -15.16 -10.58
C GLN A 5 -7.47 -13.97 -10.32
N ARG A 6 -8.64 -14.24 -9.71
CA ARG A 6 -9.58 -13.17 -9.37
C ARG A 6 -8.96 -12.15 -8.43
N GLN A 7 -8.26 -12.61 -7.40
CA GLN A 7 -7.56 -11.73 -6.45
C GLN A 7 -6.47 -10.92 -7.13
N ALA A 8 -5.62 -11.54 -7.96
CA ALA A 8 -4.57 -10.85 -8.70
C ALA A 8 -5.12 -9.73 -9.59
N ILE A 9 -6.22 -9.99 -10.30
CA ILE A 9 -6.91 -8.98 -11.12
C ILE A 9 -7.45 -7.84 -10.26
N GLN A 10 -8.04 -8.15 -9.09
CA GLN A 10 -8.54 -7.12 -8.17
C GLN A 10 -7.42 -6.24 -7.64
N LEU A 11 -6.30 -6.83 -7.22
CA LEU A 11 -5.15 -6.08 -6.71
C LEU A 11 -4.51 -5.17 -7.78
N LEU A 12 -4.37 -5.68 -9.01
CA LEU A 12 -3.91 -4.85 -10.14
C LEU A 12 -4.87 -3.68 -10.43
N LYS A 13 -6.18 -3.92 -10.36
CA LYS A 13 -7.20 -2.87 -10.54
C LYS A 13 -7.17 -1.83 -9.42
N ALA A 14 -6.88 -2.26 -8.19
CA ALA A 14 -6.69 -1.38 -7.04
C ALA A 14 -5.40 -0.55 -7.12
N GLY A 15 -4.52 -0.86 -8.10
CA GLY A 15 -3.29 -0.11 -8.36
C GLY A 15 -2.04 -0.70 -7.70
N LEU A 16 -2.10 -1.94 -7.22
CA LEU A 16 -0.93 -2.63 -6.68
C LEU A 16 0.00 -3.04 -7.82
N SER A 17 1.31 -2.85 -7.64
CA SER A 17 2.31 -3.22 -8.63
C SER A 17 2.35 -4.72 -8.91
N PRO A 18 2.74 -5.14 -10.12
CA PRO A 18 2.75 -6.56 -10.49
C PRO A 18 3.69 -7.41 -9.64
N ILE A 19 4.77 -6.81 -9.12
CA ILE A 19 5.71 -7.47 -8.22
C ILE A 19 5.02 -7.82 -6.89
N LEU A 20 4.29 -6.86 -6.30
CA LEU A 20 3.57 -7.09 -5.05
C LEU A 20 2.37 -8.03 -5.25
N VAL A 21 1.70 -7.97 -6.39
CA VAL A 21 0.65 -8.95 -6.76
C VAL A 21 1.21 -10.36 -6.80
N ASN A 22 2.40 -10.56 -7.37
CA ASN A 22 3.08 -11.85 -7.37
C ASN A 22 3.41 -12.29 -5.94
N ILE A 23 3.97 -11.42 -5.11
CA ILE A 23 4.25 -11.73 -3.69
C ILE A 23 2.98 -12.19 -2.95
N GLN A 24 1.83 -11.57 -3.24
CA GLN A 24 0.56 -11.88 -2.57
C GLN A 24 -0.15 -13.13 -3.11
N THR A 25 -0.03 -13.41 -4.40
CA THR A 25 -0.87 -14.43 -5.07
C THR A 25 -0.09 -15.60 -5.66
N GLY A 26 1.23 -15.48 -5.74
CA GLY A 26 2.15 -16.41 -6.41
C GLY A 26 2.07 -16.41 -7.93
N LEU A 27 1.32 -15.47 -8.53
CA LEU A 27 1.12 -15.37 -9.97
C LEU A 27 2.01 -14.29 -10.57
N SER A 28 2.80 -14.65 -11.58
CA SER A 28 3.54 -13.67 -12.37
C SER A 28 2.60 -12.87 -13.28
N ALA A 29 3.02 -11.67 -13.71
CA ALA A 29 2.23 -10.82 -14.60
C ALA A 29 1.84 -11.52 -15.92
N GLU A 30 2.62 -12.50 -16.37
CA GLU A 30 2.34 -13.29 -17.58
C GLU A 30 1.29 -14.36 -17.35
N GLN A 31 1.21 -14.89 -16.12
CA GLN A 31 0.24 -15.90 -15.72
C GLN A 31 -1.13 -15.28 -15.44
N ILE A 32 -1.22 -13.98 -15.16
CA ILE A 32 -2.50 -13.30 -14.90
C ILE A 32 -3.23 -13.08 -16.23
N LEU A 33 -4.44 -13.63 -16.33
CA LEU A 33 -5.28 -13.51 -17.52
C LEU A 33 -5.92 -12.12 -17.58
N LEU A 34 -5.26 -11.18 -18.24
CA LEU A 34 -5.71 -9.80 -18.42
C LEU A 34 -6.16 -9.53 -19.87
N PRO A 35 -7.19 -8.69 -20.06
CA PRO A 35 -7.43 -8.02 -21.33
C PRO A 35 -6.18 -7.26 -21.84
N ALA A 36 -5.99 -7.20 -23.16
CA ALA A 36 -4.74 -6.71 -23.76
C ALA A 36 -4.41 -5.24 -23.43
N ASP A 37 -5.45 -4.40 -23.29
CA ASP A 37 -5.39 -3.01 -22.87
C ASP A 37 -4.89 -2.86 -21.42
N VAL A 38 -5.36 -3.73 -20.52
CA VAL A 38 -4.90 -3.76 -19.12
C VAL A 38 -3.46 -4.28 -19.06
N LYS A 39 -3.11 -5.26 -19.90
CA LYS A 39 -1.77 -5.83 -19.98
C LYS A 39 -0.71 -4.81 -20.39
N ALA A 40 -1.05 -3.87 -21.27
CA ALA A 40 -0.16 -2.77 -21.67
C ALA A 40 0.13 -1.81 -20.51
N LYS A 41 -0.92 -1.42 -19.74
CA LYS A 41 -0.78 -0.58 -18.54
C LYS A 41 0.00 -1.26 -17.42
N VAL A 42 -0.20 -2.57 -17.25
CA VAL A 42 0.53 -3.39 -16.28
C VAL A 42 2.01 -3.50 -16.62
N ARG A 43 2.38 -3.66 -17.90
CA ARG A 43 3.78 -3.70 -18.34
C ARG A 43 4.54 -2.40 -18.05
N SER A 44 3.89 -1.23 -18.11
CA SER A 44 4.55 0.02 -17.73
C SER A 44 4.81 0.13 -16.22
N LEU A 45 4.04 -0.57 -15.39
CA LEU A 45 4.21 -0.64 -13.92
C LEU A 45 5.29 -1.64 -13.48
N VAL A 46 5.75 -2.54 -14.36
CA VAL A 46 6.84 -3.50 -14.04
C VAL A 46 8.18 -2.78 -13.82
N ALA A 47 8.35 -1.57 -14.37
CA ALA A 47 9.54 -0.75 -14.19
C ALA A 47 9.56 0.04 -12.87
N SER A 48 8.51 -0.05 -12.04
CA SER A 48 8.41 0.70 -10.80
C SER A 48 9.15 -0.02 -9.66
N ASN A 49 10.23 0.59 -9.18
CA ASN A 49 10.88 0.15 -7.94
C ASN A 49 9.91 0.28 -6.77
N ILE A 50 9.82 -0.77 -5.94
CA ILE A 50 9.06 -0.71 -4.68
C ILE A 50 9.79 0.27 -3.75
N PRO A 51 9.12 1.34 -3.27
CA PRO A 51 9.76 2.33 -2.42
C PRO A 51 10.17 1.73 -1.07
N SER A 52 11.28 2.21 -0.49
CA SER A 52 11.64 1.86 0.89
C SER A 52 10.82 2.69 1.89
N LEU A 53 10.74 2.22 3.14
CA LEU A 53 10.10 2.99 4.23
C LEU A 53 10.70 4.40 4.36
N ASN A 54 12.03 4.53 4.23
CA ASN A 54 12.69 5.82 4.36
C ASN A 54 12.33 6.75 3.21
N ASP A 55 12.19 6.21 1.98
CA ASP A 55 11.75 7.01 0.83
C ASP A 55 10.36 7.58 1.08
N ILE A 56 9.44 6.75 1.58
CA ILE A 56 8.06 7.15 1.93
C ILE A 56 8.07 8.24 3.00
N LEU A 57 8.76 8.00 4.12
CA LEU A 57 8.75 8.90 5.27
C LEU A 57 9.57 10.19 5.05
N SER A 58 10.41 10.25 4.02
CA SER A 58 11.14 11.46 3.63
C SER A 58 10.27 12.49 2.93
N VAL A 59 9.13 12.08 2.37
CA VAL A 59 8.22 12.99 1.66
C VAL A 59 7.33 13.72 2.67
N PRO A 60 7.16 15.05 2.54
CA PRO A 60 6.28 15.82 3.41
C PRO A 60 4.86 15.22 3.44
N ASN A 61 4.24 15.22 4.62
CA ASN A 61 2.90 14.69 4.91
C ASN A 61 2.70 13.17 4.78
N LYS A 62 3.58 12.43 4.09
CA LYS A 62 3.47 10.97 3.97
C LYS A 62 3.64 10.24 5.29
N ALA A 63 4.37 10.81 6.25
CA ALA A 63 4.45 10.25 7.59
C ALA A 63 3.09 10.31 8.33
N SER A 64 2.37 11.43 8.21
CA SER A 64 1.03 11.57 8.79
C SER A 64 0.02 10.65 8.10
N ASP A 65 0.09 10.57 6.77
CA ASP A 65 -0.74 9.65 5.99
C ASP A 65 -0.44 8.18 6.36
N ALA A 66 0.83 7.83 6.58
CA ALA A 66 1.23 6.51 7.00
C ALA A 66 0.65 6.15 8.37
N ALA A 67 0.66 7.09 9.32
CA ALA A 67 0.02 6.90 10.62
C ALA A 67 -1.49 6.67 10.48
N ALA A 68 -2.18 7.50 9.69
CA ALA A 68 -3.62 7.39 9.48
C ALA A 68 -4.00 6.04 8.84
N LEU A 69 -3.28 5.64 7.78
CA LEU A 69 -3.49 4.37 7.10
C LEU A 69 -3.25 3.17 8.04
N LEU A 70 -2.14 3.17 8.80
CA LEU A 70 -1.82 2.06 9.70
C LEU A 70 -2.84 1.93 10.84
N LEU A 71 -3.42 3.05 11.30
CA LEU A 71 -4.51 3.03 12.26
C LEU A 71 -5.75 2.35 11.67
N LEU A 72 -6.16 2.73 10.46
CA LEU A 72 -7.28 2.09 9.76
C LEU A 72 -7.02 0.60 9.51
N TYR A 73 -5.81 0.25 9.09
CA TYR A 73 -5.44 -1.13 8.81
C TYR A 73 -5.44 -2.02 10.06
N THR A 74 -4.83 -1.55 11.16
CA THR A 74 -4.78 -2.32 12.42
C THR A 74 -6.14 -2.44 13.09
N ALA A 75 -7.06 -1.51 12.86
CA ALA A 75 -8.46 -1.64 13.28
C ALA A 75 -9.22 -2.75 12.53
N LEU A 76 -8.80 -3.09 11.31
CA LEU A 76 -9.46 -4.07 10.44
C LEU A 76 -8.78 -5.44 10.42
N ALA A 77 -7.48 -5.50 10.71
CA ALA A 77 -6.66 -6.70 10.60
C ALA A 77 -6.36 -7.31 11.98
N ASP A 78 -7.02 -8.43 12.29
CA ASP A 78 -6.91 -9.12 13.59
C ASP A 78 -5.49 -9.55 13.96
N ARG A 79 -4.62 -9.79 12.97
CA ARG A 79 -3.23 -10.26 13.15
C ARG A 79 -2.25 -9.57 12.21
N ALA A 80 -2.29 -8.24 12.19
CA ALA A 80 -1.43 -7.41 11.34
C ALA A 80 0.09 -7.66 11.54
N GLU A 81 0.48 -8.20 12.70
CA GLU A 81 1.86 -8.53 13.05
C GLU A 81 2.38 -9.84 12.45
N LEU A 82 1.49 -10.75 11.99
CA LEU A 82 1.89 -12.05 11.45
C LEU A 82 2.02 -12.04 9.93
N GLN A 83 1.09 -11.36 9.26
CA GLN A 83 1.05 -11.26 7.81
C GLN A 83 0.33 -10.00 7.36
N VAL A 84 0.63 -9.56 6.13
CA VAL A 84 -0.14 -8.50 5.49
C VAL A 84 -1.44 -9.12 4.98
N ASP A 85 -2.56 -8.84 5.65
CA ASP A 85 -3.88 -9.17 5.13
C ASP A 85 -4.24 -8.17 4.02
N ILE A 86 -3.97 -8.59 2.79
CA ILE A 86 -4.11 -7.72 1.63
C ILE A 86 -5.55 -7.21 1.43
N ASN A 87 -6.56 -8.00 1.81
CA ASN A 87 -7.96 -7.59 1.64
C ASN A 87 -8.32 -6.49 2.64
N LYS A 88 -7.86 -6.63 3.89
CA LYS A 88 -8.03 -5.59 4.92
C LYS A 88 -7.22 -4.34 4.60
N LEU A 89 -6.01 -4.50 4.04
CA LEU A 89 -5.20 -3.37 3.59
C LEU A 89 -5.87 -2.58 2.47
N VAL A 90 -6.44 -3.26 1.46
CA VAL A 90 -7.18 -2.58 0.38
C VAL A 90 -8.38 -1.83 0.93
N ALA A 91 -9.14 -2.43 1.85
CA ALA A 91 -10.27 -1.75 2.49
C ALA A 91 -9.82 -0.50 3.28
N ALA A 92 -8.79 -0.63 4.12
CA ALA A 92 -8.22 0.50 4.86
C ALA A 92 -7.71 1.61 3.94
N TYR A 93 -7.09 1.23 2.80
CA TYR A 93 -6.60 2.16 1.81
C TYR A 93 -7.73 2.90 1.09
N GLU A 94 -8.83 2.22 0.75
CA GLU A 94 -10.02 2.86 0.17
C GLU A 94 -10.66 3.86 1.13
N ASP A 95 -10.72 3.54 2.42
CA ASP A 95 -11.22 4.45 3.46
C ASP A 95 -10.25 5.64 3.65
N TYR A 96 -8.95 5.41 3.71
CA TYR A 96 -7.93 6.48 3.71
C TYR A 96 -8.10 7.41 2.50
N LEU A 97 -8.25 6.87 1.28
CA LEU A 97 -8.44 7.69 0.08
C LEU A 97 -9.75 8.49 0.12
N ARG A 98 -10.80 7.94 0.73
CA ARG A 98 -12.07 8.66 0.91
C ARG A 98 -11.87 9.87 1.82
N GLU A 99 -11.26 9.68 2.98
CA GLU A 99 -10.99 10.76 3.93
C GLU A 99 -10.03 11.79 3.36
N TYR A 100 -8.95 11.33 2.71
CA TYR A 100 -7.98 12.20 2.05
C TYR A 100 -8.66 13.10 0.99
N ARG A 101 -9.63 12.58 0.22
CA ARG A 101 -10.40 13.39 -0.75
C ARG A 101 -11.33 14.40 -0.10
N LEU A 102 -11.92 14.07 1.06
CA LEU A 102 -12.78 15.00 1.81
C LEU A 102 -11.98 16.18 2.38
N VAL A 103 -10.74 15.91 2.79
CA VAL A 103 -9.83 16.91 3.35
C VAL A 103 -9.03 17.65 2.26
N GLN A 104 -9.09 17.20 1.00
CA GLN A 104 -8.27 17.74 -0.08
C GLN A 104 -8.61 19.19 -0.40
N ARG A 105 -7.95 20.11 0.32
CA ARG A 105 -7.81 21.51 -0.06
C ARG A 105 -6.75 21.57 -1.16
N THR A 106 -7.01 22.37 -2.19
CA THR A 106 -6.08 22.61 -3.30
C THR A 106 -4.65 22.81 -2.80
N GLY A 107 -3.70 22.04 -3.33
CA GLY A 107 -2.27 22.16 -3.00
C GLY A 107 -1.68 21.07 -2.10
N LEU A 108 -2.46 20.08 -1.64
CA LEU A 108 -1.90 18.94 -0.91
C LEU A 108 -1.12 17.99 -1.85
N PRO A 109 0.04 17.47 -1.41
CA PRO A 109 0.82 16.51 -2.18
C PRO A 109 0.05 15.20 -2.37
N SER A 110 0.35 14.47 -3.44
CA SER A 110 -0.35 13.22 -3.80
C SER A 110 -0.47 12.25 -2.62
N PRO A 111 -1.59 11.52 -2.49
CA PRO A 111 -1.77 10.54 -1.41
C PRO A 111 -0.74 9.42 -1.50
N LEU A 112 -0.66 8.61 -0.43
CA LEU A 112 0.04 7.33 -0.47
C LEU A 112 -0.47 6.48 -1.64
N SER A 113 0.43 5.79 -2.33
CA SER A 113 0.05 4.75 -3.28
C SER A 113 -0.25 3.43 -2.54
N LEU A 114 -0.92 2.50 -3.22
CA LEU A 114 -1.19 1.18 -2.63
C LEU A 114 0.10 0.36 -2.44
N ASP A 115 1.14 0.60 -3.25
CA ASP A 115 2.47 0.00 -3.02
C ASP A 115 3.11 0.52 -1.73
N GLU A 116 3.01 1.82 -1.47
CA GLU A 116 3.51 2.43 -0.23
C GLU A 116 2.73 1.93 0.99
N ALA A 117 1.41 1.83 0.87
CA ALA A 117 0.54 1.24 1.88
C ALA A 117 0.95 -0.20 2.21
N TRP A 118 1.28 -1.00 1.19
CA TRP A 118 1.74 -2.37 1.38
C TRP A 118 3.10 -2.44 2.07
N VAL A 119 4.05 -1.57 1.70
CA VAL A 119 5.35 -1.48 2.37
C VAL A 119 5.16 -1.15 3.85
N LEU A 120 4.32 -0.17 4.18
CA LEU A 120 4.02 0.19 5.57
C LEU A 120 3.44 -0.98 6.37
N ALA A 121 2.49 -1.71 5.80
CA ALA A 121 1.92 -2.92 6.43
C ALA A 121 2.96 -4.03 6.60
N ARG A 122 3.88 -4.20 5.63
CA ARG A 122 4.99 -5.15 5.74
C ARG A 122 5.95 -4.77 6.86
N GLU A 123 6.29 -3.48 6.98
CA GLU A 123 7.18 -2.99 8.02
C GLU A 123 6.58 -3.13 9.42
N LEU A 124 5.25 -3.00 9.54
CA LEU A 124 4.53 -3.25 10.79
C LEU A 124 4.70 -4.71 11.25
N ARG A 125 4.76 -5.65 10.30
CA ARG A 125 5.01 -7.07 10.56
C ARG A 125 6.48 -7.37 10.87
N SER A 126 7.43 -6.70 10.21
CA SER A 126 8.87 -7.03 10.31
C SER A 126 9.62 -6.26 11.39
N SER A 127 9.10 -5.13 11.84
CA SER A 127 9.66 -4.35 12.94
C SER A 127 8.88 -4.61 14.21
N ASP A 128 9.53 -4.43 15.37
CA ASP A 128 8.79 -4.17 16.60
C ASP A 128 7.84 -2.98 16.35
N GLN A 129 6.54 -3.18 16.55
CA GLN A 129 5.48 -2.22 16.25
C GLN A 129 5.79 -0.84 16.85
N ILE A 130 6.37 -0.83 18.05
CA ILE A 130 6.78 0.39 18.76
C ILE A 130 7.88 1.13 18.00
N THR A 131 8.84 0.41 17.40
CA THR A 131 9.92 1.00 16.62
C THR A 131 9.40 1.67 15.34
N LEU A 132 8.45 1.04 14.65
CA LEU A 132 7.83 1.64 13.45
C LEU A 132 7.02 2.89 13.81
N LEU A 133 6.17 2.81 14.84
CA LEU A 133 5.38 3.95 15.31
C LEU A 133 6.28 5.11 15.75
N ASN A 134 7.37 4.84 16.49
CA ASN A 134 8.34 5.86 16.89
C ASN A 134 9.02 6.52 15.70
N LYS A 135 9.35 5.77 14.64
CA LYS A 135 9.90 6.34 13.40
C LYS A 135 8.88 7.24 12.72
N ILE A 136 7.64 6.79 12.58
CA ILE A 136 6.56 7.57 11.95
C ILE A 136 6.32 8.87 12.72
N ILE A 137 6.13 8.79 14.05
CA ILE A 137 5.92 9.96 14.92
C ILE A 137 7.12 10.91 14.83
N SER A 138 8.35 10.39 14.87
CA SER A 138 9.56 11.21 14.72
C SER A 138 9.60 11.94 13.39
N SER A 139 9.19 11.29 12.29
CA SER A 139 9.13 11.91 10.97
C SER A 139 8.00 12.95 10.86
N VAL A 140 6.85 12.73 11.50
CA VAL A 140 5.77 13.72 11.60
C VAL A 140 6.26 14.96 12.32
N VAL A 141 6.93 14.80 13.47
CA VAL A 141 7.43 15.92 14.28
C VAL A 141 8.54 16.70 13.57
N LYS A 142 9.39 16.03 12.78
CA LYS A 142 10.47 16.67 12.00
C LYS A 142 10.00 17.35 10.71
N GLY A 143 8.79 17.02 10.23
CA GLY A 143 8.20 17.58 9.01
C GLY A 143 7.54 18.96 9.18
N HIS A 144 7.82 19.64 10.30
CA HIS A 144 7.36 20.98 10.65
C HIS A 144 8.53 21.96 10.77
#